data_AF-A0A8T0DV43-F1
#
_entry.id   AF-A0A8T0DV43-F1
#
_cell.length_a   1.000
_cell.length_b   1.000
_cell.length_c   1.000
_cell.angle_alpha   90.00
_cell.angle_beta   90.00
_cell.angle_gamma   90.00
#
_symmetry.space_group_name_H-M   'P 1'
#
loop_
_entity.id
_entity.type
_entity.pdbx_description
1 polymer ?
#
loop_
_entity_poly.entity_id
_entity_poly.type
_entity_poly.pdbx_seq_one_letter_code
_entity_poly.pdbx_strand_id
1 'polypeptide(L)'
;MDNVSAQIEYMPGFQGFNKEMCRSMVASVDHNLTGLVEKPEFMDLWQRAKAYKMIFLKYDVDQSGFFKANEFREALKASGYNVSNKLFNALVHRYEDPDTELMRFEDFMLCCVRLKNVFETVAAQPKTQDGAPMFNEEDYLRCSVYI
;
A
#
# COMPACT_ATOMS: atom_id res chain seq x y z
N MET A 1 -32.13 -8.01 -2.71
CA MET A 1 -31.36 -7.25 -1.70
C MET A 1 -30.31 -8.16 -1.08
N ASP A 2 -29.45 -8.65 -1.96
CA ASP A 2 -27.99 -8.76 -1.90
C ASP A 2 -27.35 -9.16 -0.57
N ASN A 3 -27.15 -10.48 -0.45
CA ASN A 3 -26.29 -11.17 0.51
C ASN A 3 -24.79 -10.78 0.40
N VAL A 4 -24.44 -9.89 -0.52
CA VAL A 4 -23.07 -9.38 -0.75
C VAL A 4 -22.72 -8.26 0.24
N SER A 5 -23.71 -7.51 0.72
CA SER A 5 -23.50 -6.38 1.62
C SER A 5 -23.08 -6.80 3.03
N ALA A 6 -23.45 -8.02 3.46
CA ALA A 6 -23.15 -8.54 4.79
C ALA A 6 -21.71 -9.03 4.97
N GLN A 7 -20.99 -9.31 3.89
CA GLN A 7 -19.57 -9.73 3.94
C GLN A 7 -18.59 -8.56 4.00
N ILE A 8 -19.07 -7.31 3.86
CA ILE A 8 -18.22 -6.12 3.76
C ILE A 8 -17.89 -5.53 5.14
N GLU A 9 -18.52 -5.96 6.23
CA GLU A 9 -18.37 -5.31 7.54
C GLU A 9 -17.29 -5.91 8.46
N TYR A 10 -16.81 -7.12 8.22
CA TYR A 10 -15.80 -7.74 9.08
C TYR A 10 -14.55 -8.12 8.30
N MET A 11 -13.40 -7.64 8.75
CA MET A 11 -12.10 -8.06 8.26
C MET A 11 -11.44 -8.86 9.37
N PRO A 12 -11.34 -10.20 9.22
CA PRO A 12 -10.75 -11.05 10.24
C PRO A 12 -9.33 -10.57 10.55
N GLY A 13 -8.98 -10.51 11.83
CA GLY A 13 -7.65 -10.08 12.27
C GLY A 13 -7.37 -8.58 12.22
N PHE A 14 -8.30 -7.74 11.75
CA PHE A 14 -8.11 -6.27 11.75
C PHE A 14 -8.14 -5.71 13.17
N GLN A 15 -7.03 -5.13 13.60
CA GLN A 15 -6.84 -4.49 14.91
C GLN A 15 -6.88 -2.96 14.82
N GLY A 16 -6.89 -2.42 13.60
CA GLY A 16 -6.90 -0.99 13.35
C GLY A 16 -5.51 -0.43 13.05
N PHE A 17 -5.48 0.73 12.40
CA PHE A 17 -4.23 1.38 12.06
C PHE A 17 -3.61 2.04 13.28
N ASN A 18 -2.35 1.69 13.56
CA ASN A 18 -1.58 2.39 14.58
C ASN A 18 -1.21 3.82 14.13
N LYS A 19 -0.72 4.62 15.07
CA LYS A 19 -0.40 6.04 14.82
C LYS A 19 0.60 6.24 13.66
N GLU A 20 1.56 5.34 13.50
CA GLU A 20 2.58 5.44 12.46
C GLU A 20 2.02 5.08 11.08
N MET A 21 1.18 4.05 11.00
CA MET A 21 0.44 3.71 9.79
C MET A 21 -0.42 4.88 9.33
N CYS A 22 -1.16 5.51 10.26
CA CYS A 22 -1.95 6.69 9.96
C CYS A 22 -1.08 7.86 9.46
N ARG A 23 0.06 8.14 10.10
CA ARG A 23 0.99 9.18 9.62
C ARG A 23 1.49 8.90 8.21
N SER A 24 1.88 7.66 7.92
CA SER A 24 2.35 7.26 6.58
C SER A 24 1.23 7.35 5.54
N MET A 25 -0.02 7.00 5.90
CA MET A 25 -1.16 7.17 5.01
C MET A 25 -1.51 8.64 4.77
N VAL A 26 -1.35 9.51 5.76
CA VAL A 26 -1.52 10.96 5.58
C VAL A 26 -0.44 11.49 4.64
N ALA A 27 0.83 11.21 4.93
CA ALA A 27 1.96 11.63 4.11
C ALA A 27 1.87 11.13 2.65
N SER A 28 1.16 10.02 2.42
CA SER A 28 0.93 9.48 1.08
C SER A 28 0.07 10.34 0.17
N VAL A 29 -0.86 11.09 0.75
CA VAL A 29 -1.83 11.89 0.00
C VAL A 29 -1.64 13.39 0.19
N ASP A 30 -0.77 13.79 1.13
CA ASP A 30 -0.38 15.18 1.40
C ASP A 30 0.60 15.70 0.33
N HIS A 31 0.11 15.83 -0.90
CA HIS A 31 0.92 16.27 -2.05
C HIS A 31 1.37 17.74 -1.92
N ASN A 32 0.66 18.54 -1.12
CA ASN A 32 0.95 19.96 -0.89
C ASN A 32 1.80 20.20 0.37
N LEU A 33 2.20 19.14 1.10
CA LEU A 33 3.04 19.18 2.30
C LEU A 33 2.46 20.08 3.41
N THR A 34 1.14 20.14 3.52
CA THR A 34 0.46 20.93 4.55
C THR A 34 0.49 20.25 5.92
N GLY A 35 0.82 18.96 5.96
CA GLY A 35 0.73 18.11 7.14
C GLY A 35 -0.71 17.73 7.51
N LEU A 36 -1.68 18.11 6.68
CA LEU A 36 -3.11 17.85 6.85
C LEU A 36 -3.64 17.15 5.60
N VAL A 37 -4.77 16.45 5.75
CA VAL A 37 -5.46 15.82 4.62
C VAL A 37 -6.71 16.62 4.31
N GLU A 38 -6.76 17.24 3.14
CA GLU A 38 -7.96 17.90 2.65
C GLU A 38 -9.00 16.87 2.21
N LYS A 39 -10.27 17.29 2.11
CA LYS A 39 -11.36 16.39 1.73
C LYS A 39 -11.09 15.61 0.42
N PRO A 40 -10.55 16.21 -0.67
CA PRO A 40 -10.27 15.46 -1.89
C PRO A 40 -9.22 14.36 -1.69
N GLU A 41 -8.14 14.67 -0.98
CA GLU A 41 -7.04 13.74 -0.66
C GLU A 41 -7.55 12.58 0.21
N PHE A 42 -8.39 12.88 1.21
CA PHE A 42 -9.02 11.86 2.04
C PHE A 42 -9.93 10.94 1.22
N MET A 43 -10.71 11.50 0.30
CA MET A 43 -11.61 10.72 -0.54
C MET A 43 -10.86 9.79 -1.49
N ASP A 44 -9.72 10.23 -2.02
CA ASP A 44 -8.84 9.39 -2.83
C ASP A 44 -8.23 8.25 -2.00
N LEU A 45 -7.67 8.55 -0.81
CA LEU A 45 -7.19 7.54 0.12
C LEU A 45 -8.29 6.53 0.48
N TRP A 46 -9.51 7.00 0.76
CA TRP A 46 -10.64 6.16 1.12
C TRP A 46 -11.07 5.22 -0.02
N GLN A 47 -11.08 5.71 -1.27
CA GLN A 47 -11.37 4.88 -2.43
C GLN A 47 -10.31 3.80 -2.62
N ARG A 48 -9.03 4.16 -2.47
CA ARG A 48 -7.91 3.20 -2.52
C ARG A 48 -8.02 2.16 -1.41
N ALA A 49 -8.31 2.58 -0.17
CA ALA A 49 -8.47 1.68 0.97
C ALA A 49 -9.59 0.65 0.74
N LYS A 50 -10.72 1.07 0.18
CA LYS A 50 -11.81 0.15 -0.21
C LYS A 50 -11.37 -0.83 -1.30
N ALA A 51 -10.65 -0.37 -2.31
CA ALA A 51 -10.15 -1.24 -3.37
C ALA A 51 -9.17 -2.28 -2.82
N TYR A 52 -8.21 -1.88 -1.98
CA TYR A 52 -7.27 -2.80 -1.35
C TYR A 52 -7.96 -3.78 -0.40
N LYS A 53 -9.00 -3.36 0.32
CA LYS A 53 -9.83 -4.28 1.11
C LYS A 53 -10.48 -5.35 0.25
N MET A 54 -11.08 -4.98 -0.88
CA MET A 54 -11.70 -5.94 -1.80
C MET A 54 -10.68 -6.91 -2.39
N ILE A 55 -9.47 -6.43 -2.69
CA ILE A 55 -8.37 -7.28 -3.15
C ILE A 55 -7.94 -8.23 -2.03
N PHE A 56 -7.76 -7.72 -0.80
CA PHE A 56 -7.36 -8.53 0.33
C PHE A 56 -8.30 -9.71 0.55
N LEU A 57 -9.59 -9.43 0.69
CA LEU A 57 -10.63 -10.45 0.89
C LEU A 57 -10.75 -11.44 -0.28
N LYS A 58 -10.39 -11.02 -1.50
CA LYS A 58 -10.44 -11.89 -2.68
C LYS A 58 -9.26 -12.87 -2.73
N TYR A 59 -8.07 -12.44 -2.29
CA TYR A 59 -6.84 -13.22 -2.40
C TYR A 59 -6.44 -13.93 -1.11
N ASP A 60 -7.14 -13.69 0.01
CA ASP A 60 -7.09 -14.47 1.24
C ASP A 60 -7.92 -15.74 1.01
N VAL A 61 -7.33 -16.72 0.31
CA VAL A 61 -8.05 -17.87 -0.23
C VAL A 61 -8.49 -18.81 0.89
N ASP A 62 -7.66 -18.93 1.92
CA ASP A 62 -7.96 -19.75 3.09
C ASP A 62 -8.83 -19.02 4.14
N GLN A 63 -9.18 -17.75 3.90
CA GLN A 63 -10.01 -16.90 4.76
C GLN A 63 -9.44 -16.81 6.19
N SER A 64 -8.11 -16.87 6.31
CA SER A 64 -7.42 -16.80 7.59
C SER A 64 -7.45 -15.40 8.20
N GLY A 65 -7.70 -14.37 7.38
CA GLY A 65 -7.52 -12.96 7.77
C GLY A 65 -6.09 -12.45 7.56
N PHE A 66 -5.22 -13.26 6.97
CA PHE A 66 -3.81 -12.96 6.75
C PHE A 66 -3.40 -13.35 5.34
N PHE A 67 -2.32 -12.75 4.86
CA PHE A 67 -1.66 -13.18 3.64
C PHE A 67 -0.41 -13.95 3.96
N LYS A 68 -0.24 -15.10 3.30
CA LYS A 68 1.06 -15.69 3.05
C LYS A 68 1.73 -15.01 1.86
N ALA A 69 3.05 -15.17 1.71
CA ALA A 69 3.81 -14.57 0.61
C ALA A 69 3.23 -14.85 -0.80
N ASN A 70 2.67 -16.03 -1.06
CA ASN A 70 2.03 -16.34 -2.35
C ASN A 70 0.73 -15.55 -2.58
N GLU A 71 -0.11 -15.40 -1.56
CA GLU A 71 -1.35 -14.62 -1.62
C GLU A 71 -1.03 -13.14 -1.80
N PHE A 72 -0.04 -12.65 -1.06
CA PHE A 72 0.48 -11.29 -1.21
C PHE A 72 0.98 -11.01 -2.63
N ARG A 73 1.71 -11.96 -3.26
CA ARG A 73 2.20 -11.81 -4.64
C ARG A 73 1.06 -11.55 -5.63
N GLU A 74 -0.01 -12.32 -5.54
CA GLU A 74 -1.15 -12.22 -6.45
C GLU A 74 -2.01 -11.00 -6.17
N ALA A 75 -2.23 -10.68 -4.89
CA ALA A 75 -2.88 -9.45 -4.46
C ALA A 75 -2.13 -8.20 -4.96
N LEU A 76 -0.80 -8.19 -4.86
CA LEU A 76 0.03 -7.07 -5.27
C LEU A 76 -0.06 -6.81 -6.79
N LYS A 77 -0.07 -7.89 -7.59
CA LYS A 77 -0.33 -7.80 -9.05
C LYS A 77 -1.72 -7.27 -9.34
N ALA A 78 -2.74 -7.73 -8.61
CA ALA A 78 -4.12 -7.28 -8.77
C ALA A 78 -4.32 -5.81 -8.38
N SER A 79 -3.50 -5.31 -7.46
CA SER A 79 -3.41 -3.89 -7.13
C SER A 79 -2.71 -3.04 -8.20
N GLY A 80 -2.21 -3.66 -9.29
CA GLY A 80 -1.57 -2.98 -10.41
C GLY A 80 -0.04 -2.84 -10.29
N TYR A 81 0.58 -3.46 -9.28
CA TYR A 81 2.02 -3.35 -9.06
C TYR A 81 2.77 -4.55 -9.65
N ASN A 82 3.63 -4.28 -10.62
CA ASN A 82 4.57 -5.26 -11.14
C ASN A 82 5.98 -4.98 -10.63
N VAL A 83 6.41 -5.75 -9.63
CA VAL A 83 7.73 -5.60 -9.00
C VAL A 83 8.62 -6.81 -9.31
N SER A 84 9.94 -6.59 -9.35
CA SER A 84 10.90 -7.68 -9.49
C SER A 84 10.85 -8.63 -8.29
N ASN A 85 11.30 -9.88 -8.45
CA ASN A 85 11.37 -10.84 -7.34
C ASN A 85 12.27 -10.32 -6.19
N LYS A 86 13.35 -9.60 -6.52
CA LYS A 86 14.22 -8.98 -5.52
C LYS A 86 13.48 -7.96 -4.66
N LEU A 87 12.71 -7.07 -5.30
CA LEU A 87 11.91 -6.09 -4.57
C LEU A 87 10.77 -6.77 -3.81
N PHE A 88 10.10 -7.76 -4.42
CA PHE A 88 9.04 -8.51 -3.76
C PHE A 88 9.51 -9.16 -2.46
N ASN A 89 10.66 -9.85 -2.47
CA ASN A 89 11.21 -10.47 -1.27
C ASN A 89 11.54 -9.44 -0.18
N ALA A 90 12.02 -8.25 -0.56
CA ALA A 90 12.25 -7.17 0.39
C ALA A 90 10.94 -6.65 1.02
N LEU A 91 9.84 -6.61 0.25
CA LEU A 91 8.52 -6.25 0.77
C LEU A 91 8.01 -7.32 1.74
N VAL A 92 8.14 -8.60 1.40
CA VAL A 92 7.77 -9.72 2.28
C VAL A 92 8.47 -9.57 3.63
N HIS A 93 9.81 -9.48 3.65
CA HIS A 93 10.57 -9.30 4.90
C HIS A 93 10.23 -8.02 5.68
N ARG A 94 9.71 -6.99 5.02
CA ARG A 94 9.40 -5.71 5.67
C ARG A 94 8.02 -5.69 6.32
N TYR A 95 7.05 -6.41 5.78
CA TYR A 95 5.64 -6.29 6.15
C TYR A 95 5.05 -7.57 6.75
N GLU A 96 5.66 -8.72 6.50
CA GLU A 96 5.28 -9.97 7.13
C GLU A 96 5.80 -10.03 8.57
N ASP A 97 5.04 -10.66 9.46
CA ASP A 97 5.48 -10.93 10.81
C ASP A 97 6.52 -12.07 10.78
N PRO A 98 7.74 -11.86 11.30
CA PRO A 98 8.84 -12.80 11.15
C PRO A 98 8.68 -14.09 11.97
N ASP A 99 7.82 -14.09 12.99
CA ASP A 99 7.60 -15.25 13.84
C ASP A 99 6.49 -16.15 13.27
N THR A 100 5.53 -15.56 12.56
CA THR A 100 4.36 -16.27 12.04
C THR A 100 4.38 -16.49 10.53
N GLU A 101 5.22 -15.76 9.78
CA GLU A 101 5.22 -15.75 8.30
C GLU A 101 3.84 -15.38 7.74
N LEU A 102 3.16 -14.43 8.40
CA LEU A 102 1.84 -13.94 8.02
C LEU A 102 1.84 -12.42 7.96
N MET A 103 1.21 -11.88 6.93
CA MET A 103 1.02 -10.44 6.75
C MET A 103 -0.44 -10.06 7.04
N ARG A 104 -0.64 -9.07 7.91
CA ARG A 104 -1.97 -8.54 8.22
C ARG A 104 -2.48 -7.61 7.13
N PHE A 105 -3.78 -7.35 7.14
CA PHE A 105 -4.40 -6.37 6.25
C PHE A 105 -3.78 -4.97 6.39
N GLU A 106 -3.49 -4.52 7.62
CA GLU A 106 -2.92 -3.20 7.87
C GLU A 106 -1.55 -3.03 7.21
N ASP A 107 -0.74 -4.10 7.26
CA ASP A 107 0.60 -4.13 6.66
C ASP A 107 0.50 -4.18 5.13
N PHE A 108 -0.45 -4.94 4.57
CA PHE A 108 -0.76 -4.92 3.14
C PHE A 108 -1.19 -3.52 2.65
N MET A 109 -2.10 -2.86 3.37
CA MET A 109 -2.57 -1.53 3.00
C MET A 109 -1.43 -0.51 3.05
N LEU A 110 -0.64 -0.51 4.12
CA LEU A 110 0.52 0.38 4.25
C LEU A 110 1.53 0.15 3.12
N CYS A 111 1.81 -1.10 2.78
CA CYS A 111 2.67 -1.46 1.65
C CYS A 111 2.14 -0.89 0.32
N CYS A 112 0.87 -1.10 0.02
CA CYS A 112 0.26 -0.61 -1.23
C CYS A 112 0.22 0.92 -1.30
N VAL A 113 -0.07 1.59 -0.19
CA VAL A 113 -0.06 3.05 -0.11
C VAL A 113 1.33 3.60 -0.38
N ARG A 114 2.38 3.05 0.26
CA ARG A 114 3.76 3.48 0.03
C ARG A 114 4.24 3.20 -1.39
N LEU A 115 3.98 2.00 -1.92
CA LEU A 115 4.33 1.66 -3.29
C LEU A 115 3.69 2.64 -4.26
N LYS A 116 2.41 2.98 -4.04
CA LYS A 116 1.72 3.93 -4.91
C LYS A 116 2.45 5.26 -4.99
N ASN A 117 2.79 5.86 -3.86
CA ASN A 117 3.46 7.17 -3.84
C ASN A 117 4.83 7.10 -4.50
N VAL A 118 5.58 6.02 -4.26
CA VAL A 118 6.90 5.84 -4.89
C VAL A 118 6.74 5.72 -6.41
N PHE A 119 5.78 4.92 -6.90
CA PHE A 119 5.51 4.81 -8.34
C PHE A 119 5.03 6.14 -8.95
N GLU A 120 4.14 6.87 -8.28
CA GLU A 120 3.66 8.18 -8.73
C GLU A 120 4.79 9.22 -8.74
N THR A 121 5.65 9.22 -7.70
CA THR A 121 6.79 10.13 -7.63
C THR A 121 7.80 9.83 -8.73
N VAL A 122 8.15 8.56 -8.93
CA VAL A 122 9.04 8.12 -10.02
C VAL A 122 8.45 8.49 -11.39
N ALA A 123 7.14 8.34 -11.58
CA ALA A 123 6.48 8.68 -12.84
C ALA A 123 6.45 10.19 -13.11
N ALA A 124 6.37 11.01 -12.07
CA ALA A 124 6.37 12.46 -12.15
C ALA A 124 7.77 13.07 -12.37
N GLN A 125 8.85 12.31 -12.12
CA GLN A 125 10.21 12.83 -12.30
C GLN A 125 10.53 13.12 -13.77
N PRO A 126 11.27 14.20 -14.07
CA PRO A 126 11.87 14.41 -15.38
C PRO A 126 12.70 13.20 -15.79
N LYS A 127 12.65 12.85 -17.08
CA LYS A 127 13.36 11.68 -17.61
C LYS A 127 14.59 12.10 -18.41
N THR A 128 15.64 11.30 -18.32
CA THR A 128 16.80 11.37 -19.21
C THR A 128 16.41 11.02 -20.66
N GLN A 129 17.35 11.19 -21.60
CA GLN A 129 17.13 10.84 -23.01
C GLN A 129 16.83 9.34 -23.23
N ASP A 130 17.37 8.47 -22.37
CA ASP A 130 17.11 7.03 -22.35
C ASP A 130 15.85 6.64 -21.55
N GLY A 131 15.11 7.63 -21.02
CA GLY A 131 13.83 7.42 -20.35
C GLY A 131 13.92 7.09 -18.85
N ALA A 132 15.12 7.16 -18.26
CA ALA A 132 15.31 6.92 -16.84
C ALA A 132 14.85 8.14 -16.01
N PRO A 133 14.14 7.93 -14.89
CA PRO A 133 13.72 9.03 -14.02
C PRO A 133 14.94 9.67 -13.34
N MET A 134 15.00 10.99 -13.32
CA MET A 134 16.06 11.77 -12.68
C MET A 134 15.62 12.18 -11.27
N PHE A 135 16.50 12.00 -10.30
CA PHE A 135 16.28 12.44 -8.92
C PHE A 135 17.45 13.33 -8.51
N ASN A 136 17.16 14.49 -7.92
CA ASN A 136 18.17 15.25 -7.17
C ASN A 136 18.23 14.75 -5.71
N GLU A 137 19.16 15.29 -4.93
CA GLU A 137 19.35 14.90 -3.53
C GLU A 137 18.07 15.11 -2.69
N GLU A 138 17.40 16.23 -2.88
CA GLU A 138 16.18 16.57 -2.15
C GLU A 138 15.01 15.63 -2.50
N ASP A 139 14.85 15.28 -3.78
CA ASP A 139 13.83 14.31 -4.21
C ASP A 139 14.07 12.93 -3.60
N TYR A 140 15.33 12.49 -3.57
CA TYR A 140 15.70 11.20 -2.96
C TYR A 140 15.46 11.21 -1.44
N LEU A 141 15.91 12.25 -0.74
CA LEU A 141 15.70 12.40 0.70
C LEU A 141 14.22 12.42 1.05
N ARG A 142 13.41 13.20 0.31
CA ARG A 142 11.95 13.24 0.49
C ARG A 142 11.33 11.85 0.30
N CYS A 143 11.66 11.14 -0.78
CA CYS A 143 11.15 9.79 -1.03
C CYS A 143 11.54 8.77 0.03
N SER A 144 12.72 8.92 0.65
CA SER A 144 13.23 7.95 1.62
C SER A 144 12.76 8.19 3.06
N VAL A 145 12.45 9.43 3.43
CA VAL A 145 12.16 9.81 4.83
C VAL A 145 10.68 10.13 5.07
N TYR A 146 9.99 10.71 4.08
CA TYR A 146 8.64 11.24 4.27
C TYR A 146 7.53 10.27 3.84
N ILE A 147 7.82 9.34 2.92
CA ILE A 147 6.86 8.37 2.34
C ILE A 147 6.80 7.07 3.16
#